data_AF-A0A7S3CNX7-F1
#
_entry.id   AF-A0A7S3CNX7-F1
#
_cell.length_a   1.000
_cell.length_b   1.000
_cell.length_c   1.000
_cell.angle_alpha   90.00
_cell.angle_beta   90.00
_cell.angle_gamma   90.00
#
_symmetry.space_group_name_H-M   'P 1'
#
loop_
_entity.id
_entity.type
_entity.pdbx_description
1 polymer ?
#
loop_
_entity_poly.entity_id
_entity_poly.type
_entity_poly.pdbx_seq_one_letter_code
_entity_poly.pdbx_strand_id
1 'polypeptide(L)'
;EKVINSPINTFFDVTPTGTIMNRFSKDLQTLDTTVAFTIGGVHVMFYQMMAVLIVVVASNWYIIAAFPVFILLCGYLFSYAVVAYREGMRIESVTKSPLLNFINESFSGCSTIRAYSKEAEFIQKNFQILDKNVLANQIVLGCWCWYGVRMDLLSVLLMIAITLLCIYFRDQEDSVLMGITLSYILQLQGYLIYLLYMLGDLERQMVSIIRCFKILEIPQERQEQTLQFPTENAEQTIYKNWPSQGVLAFEDVHLRYRPKTDLVLKGLNFETRAGEKIGIVGRTGAGKSTISLALTRIVEIESGSIKIDGLDLSELALERVRHKITIIPQDPTLFTGSLRFNIDPERSNSDEEIISLLHQ
;
A
#
# COMPACT_ATOMS: atom_id res chain seq x y z
N GLU A 1 -13.11 -2.30 -1.68
CA GLU A 1 -14.18 -1.28 -1.59
C GLU A 1 -13.66 0.15 -1.70
N LYS A 2 -12.88 0.69 -0.74
CA LYS A 2 -12.38 2.07 -0.77
C LYS A 2 -11.74 2.49 -2.10
N VAL A 3 -10.93 1.62 -2.71
CA VAL A 3 -10.29 1.86 -4.01
C VAL A 3 -11.30 1.89 -5.17
N ILE A 4 -12.34 1.06 -5.12
CA ILE A 4 -13.39 1.02 -6.16
C ILE A 4 -14.21 2.32 -6.12
N ASN A 5 -14.53 2.81 -4.93
CA ASN A 5 -15.28 4.05 -4.73
C ASN A 5 -14.41 5.30 -4.79
N SER A 6 -13.16 5.20 -5.28
CA SER A 6 -12.26 6.35 -5.40
C SER A 6 -12.49 7.07 -6.74
N PRO A 7 -12.45 8.42 -6.75
CA PRO A 7 -12.66 9.21 -7.96
C PRO A 7 -11.52 9.03 -8.98
N ILE A 8 -11.87 9.01 -10.27
CA ILE A 8 -10.91 8.75 -11.38
C ILE A 8 -9.86 9.86 -11.47
N ASN A 9 -10.28 11.12 -11.52
CA ASN A 9 -9.44 12.30 -11.77
C ASN A 9 -8.38 12.59 -10.70
N THR A 10 -8.66 12.26 -9.44
CA THR A 10 -7.80 12.58 -8.29
C THR A 10 -7.06 11.38 -7.74
N PHE A 11 -7.56 10.16 -7.93
CA PHE A 11 -6.87 8.94 -7.49
C PHE A 11 -6.26 8.15 -8.65
N PHE A 12 -7.05 7.67 -9.61
CA PHE A 12 -6.57 6.77 -10.67
C PHE A 12 -5.67 7.46 -11.71
N ASP A 13 -5.96 8.72 -12.05
CA ASP A 13 -5.13 9.52 -12.99
C ASP A 13 -3.82 10.03 -12.36
N VAL A 14 -3.72 10.01 -11.02
CA VAL A 14 -2.55 10.50 -10.28
C VAL A 14 -1.69 9.35 -9.79
N THR A 15 -2.31 8.25 -9.38
CA THR A 15 -1.63 7.12 -8.76
C THR A 15 -1.28 6.09 -9.82
N PRO A 16 0.01 5.78 -10.03
CA PRO A 16 0.41 4.75 -10.99
C PRO A 16 -0.24 3.40 -10.67
N THR A 17 -0.78 2.71 -11.68
CA THR A 17 -1.42 1.41 -11.54
C THR A 17 -0.51 0.38 -10.87
N GLY A 18 0.79 0.42 -11.16
CA GLY A 18 1.79 -0.44 -10.53
C GLY A 18 1.90 -0.24 -9.01
N THR A 19 1.69 0.98 -8.51
CA THR A 19 1.66 1.25 -7.07
C THR A 19 0.43 0.62 -6.41
N ILE A 20 -0.74 0.72 -7.06
CA ILE A 20 -1.97 0.09 -6.55
C ILE A 20 -1.79 -1.43 -6.53
N MET A 21 -1.29 -2.01 -7.63
CA MET A 21 -1.04 -3.45 -7.73
C MET A 21 -0.04 -3.94 -6.68
N ASN A 22 1.08 -3.23 -6.46
CA ASN A 22 2.08 -3.61 -5.46
C ASN A 22 1.50 -3.60 -4.03
N ARG A 23 0.54 -2.70 -3.74
CA ARG A 23 -0.13 -2.70 -2.43
C ARG A 23 -1.02 -3.93 -2.24
N PHE A 24 -1.83 -4.27 -3.24
CA PHE A 24 -2.74 -5.44 -3.16
C PHE A 24 -2.03 -6.79 -3.28
N SER A 25 -0.83 -6.83 -3.85
CA SER A 25 -0.02 -8.04 -3.96
C SER A 25 0.98 -8.14 -2.83
N LYS A 26 2.08 -7.39 -2.91
CA LYS A 26 3.23 -7.52 -2.02
C LYS A 26 2.95 -7.03 -0.60
N ASP A 27 2.40 -5.83 -0.44
CA ASP A 27 2.19 -5.26 0.91
C ASP A 27 1.11 -6.06 1.66
N LEU A 28 0.07 -6.54 0.97
CA LEU A 28 -0.97 -7.39 1.54
C LEU A 28 -0.44 -8.78 1.89
N GLN A 29 0.38 -9.41 1.04
CA GLN A 29 1.07 -10.67 1.36
C GLN A 29 1.96 -10.52 2.62
N THR A 30 2.68 -9.41 2.74
CA THR A 30 3.47 -9.10 3.94
C THR A 30 2.60 -9.06 5.19
N LEU A 31 1.45 -8.37 5.11
CA LEU A 31 0.50 -8.26 6.21
C LEU A 31 -0.06 -9.63 6.62
N ASP A 32 -0.48 -10.44 5.65
CA ASP A 32 -1.15 -11.73 5.90
C ASP A 32 -0.20 -12.79 6.46
N THR A 33 1.04 -12.84 5.95
CA THR A 33 1.96 -13.97 6.22
C THR A 33 3.21 -13.56 6.98
N THR A 34 3.89 -12.52 6.52
CA THR A 34 5.24 -12.19 7.01
C THR A 34 5.17 -11.57 8.40
N VAL A 35 4.25 -10.63 8.63
CA VAL A 35 4.09 -9.97 9.93
C VAL A 35 3.75 -10.96 11.03
N ALA A 36 2.80 -11.87 10.79
CA ALA A 36 2.42 -12.89 11.76
C ALA A 36 3.59 -13.80 12.12
N PHE A 37 4.38 -14.24 11.12
CA PHE A 37 5.58 -15.02 11.35
C PHE A 37 6.64 -14.25 12.15
N THR A 38 6.88 -12.98 11.81
CA THR A 38 7.89 -12.15 12.49
C THR A 38 7.49 -11.85 13.94
N ILE A 39 6.22 -11.51 14.20
CA ILE A 39 5.69 -11.33 15.56
C ILE A 39 5.79 -12.64 16.35
N GLY A 40 5.40 -13.77 15.74
CA GLY A 40 5.55 -15.09 16.34
C GLY A 40 7.00 -15.39 16.74
N GLY A 41 7.96 -15.07 15.88
CA GLY A 41 9.38 -15.22 16.20
C GLY A 41 9.86 -14.32 17.34
N VAL A 42 9.40 -13.06 17.42
CA VAL A 42 9.68 -12.18 18.57
C VAL A 42 9.15 -12.81 19.87
N HIS A 43 7.92 -13.33 19.86
CA HIS A 43 7.35 -14.02 21.02
C HIS A 43 8.13 -15.28 21.41
N VAL A 44 8.51 -16.12 20.43
CA VAL A 44 9.31 -17.33 20.69
C VAL A 44 10.65 -16.95 21.35
N MET A 45 11.36 -15.95 20.84
CA MET A 45 12.62 -15.49 21.45
C MET A 45 12.40 -14.96 22.86
N PHE A 46 11.34 -14.17 23.07
CA PHE A 46 11.00 -13.65 24.40
C PHE A 46 10.72 -14.78 25.40
N TYR A 47 9.92 -15.78 25.01
CA TYR A 47 9.62 -16.93 25.87
C TYR A 47 10.85 -17.81 26.11
N GLN A 48 11.72 -18.00 25.12
CA GLN A 48 12.99 -18.73 25.29
C GLN A 48 13.91 -18.03 26.29
N MET A 49 14.03 -16.69 26.22
CA MET A 49 14.80 -15.91 27.19
C MET A 49 14.22 -16.01 28.61
N MET A 50 12.89 -15.92 28.75
CA MET A 50 12.22 -16.09 30.04
C MET A 50 12.41 -17.50 30.60
N ALA A 51 12.32 -18.53 29.75
CA ALA A 51 12.54 -19.92 30.14
C ALA A 51 13.97 -20.15 30.64
N VAL A 52 14.98 -19.61 29.94
CA VAL A 52 16.38 -19.65 30.39
C VAL A 52 16.51 -18.98 31.76
N LEU A 53 15.95 -17.79 31.95
CA LEU A 53 16.01 -17.07 33.22
C LEU A 53 15.37 -17.88 34.36
N ILE A 54 14.19 -18.45 34.13
CA ILE A 54 13.47 -19.28 35.11
C ILE A 54 14.28 -20.52 35.47
N VAL A 55 14.82 -21.25 34.48
CA VAL A 55 15.61 -22.47 34.72
C VAL A 55 16.88 -22.16 35.51
N VAL A 56 17.57 -21.07 35.17
CA VAL A 56 18.81 -20.66 35.86
C VAL A 56 18.51 -20.26 37.31
N VAL A 57 17.46 -19.46 37.56
CA VAL A 57 17.07 -19.04 38.91
C VAL A 57 16.54 -20.21 39.74
N ALA A 58 15.76 -21.11 39.15
CA ALA A 58 15.21 -22.28 39.83
C ALA A 58 16.30 -23.31 40.17
N SER A 59 17.32 -23.45 39.31
CA SER A 59 18.44 -24.35 39.56
C SER A 59 19.39 -23.78 40.62
N ASN A 60 19.75 -22.50 40.51
CA ASN A 60 20.76 -21.85 41.35
C ASN A 60 20.36 -20.41 41.66
N TRP A 61 19.64 -20.20 42.77
CA TRP A 61 19.04 -18.90 43.11
C TRP A 61 20.06 -17.76 43.26
N TYR A 62 21.28 -18.05 43.72
CA TYR A 62 22.34 -17.07 43.96
C TYR A 62 22.84 -16.40 42.67
N ILE A 63 22.64 -17.03 41.50
CA ILE A 63 23.02 -16.49 40.20
C ILE A 63 22.20 -15.24 39.86
N ILE A 64 21.02 -15.07 40.47
CA ILE A 64 20.18 -13.89 40.26
C ILE A 64 20.92 -12.58 40.57
N ALA A 65 21.96 -12.61 41.42
CA ALA A 65 22.77 -11.43 41.72
C ALA A 65 23.58 -10.92 40.51
N ALA A 66 23.96 -11.80 39.57
CA ALA A 66 24.72 -11.44 38.38
C ALA A 66 23.85 -10.88 37.24
N PHE A 67 22.56 -11.22 37.22
CA PHE A 67 21.64 -10.85 36.13
C PHE A 67 21.31 -9.36 36.04
N PRO A 68 21.09 -8.58 37.12
CA PRO A 68 20.79 -7.16 37.03
C PRO A 68 21.86 -6.38 36.27
N VAL A 69 23.14 -6.63 36.56
CA VAL A 69 24.27 -5.99 35.87
C VAL A 69 24.30 -6.41 34.41
N PHE A 70 24.11 -7.70 34.12
CA PHE A 70 24.07 -8.21 32.76
C PHE A 70 22.92 -7.60 31.94
N ILE A 71 21.71 -7.55 32.49
CA ILE A 71 20.52 -6.98 31.85
C ILE A 71 20.70 -5.48 31.60
N LEU A 72 21.28 -4.73 32.55
CA LEU A 72 21.57 -3.30 32.36
C LEU A 72 22.57 -3.06 31.23
N LEU A 73 23.65 -3.84 31.17
CA LEU A 73 24.65 -3.75 30.10
C LEU A 73 24.06 -4.15 28.74
N CYS A 74 23.29 -5.23 28.69
CA CYS A 74 22.59 -5.66 27.49
C CYS A 74 21.60 -4.60 27.01
N GLY A 75 20.78 -4.05 27.91
CA GLY A 75 19.81 -3.00 27.60
C GLY A 75 20.48 -1.73 27.07
N TYR A 76 21.60 -1.33 27.66
CA TYR A 76 22.40 -0.20 27.17
C TYR A 76 22.92 -0.45 25.75
N LEU A 77 23.59 -1.58 25.49
CA LEU A 77 24.09 -1.91 24.15
C LEU A 77 22.96 -2.08 23.13
N PHE A 78 21.87 -2.71 23.53
CA PHE A 78 20.68 -2.89 22.69
C PHE A 78 20.07 -1.56 22.29
N SER A 79 19.91 -0.62 23.24
CA SER A 79 19.37 0.71 22.94
C SER A 79 20.20 1.46 21.88
N TYR A 80 21.52 1.33 21.92
CA TYR A 80 22.42 1.92 20.94
C TYR A 80 22.35 1.18 19.59
N ALA A 81 22.41 -0.15 19.62
CA ALA A 81 22.41 -1.00 18.43
C ALA A 81 21.11 -0.88 17.63
N VAL A 82 19.96 -0.85 18.30
CA VAL A 82 18.64 -0.70 17.67
C VAL A 82 18.54 0.62 16.92
N VAL A 83 19.03 1.73 17.47
CA VAL A 83 19.01 3.02 16.77
C VAL A 83 19.87 2.96 15.50
N ALA A 84 21.11 2.48 15.60
CA ALA A 84 22.01 2.38 14.45
C ALA A 84 21.48 1.42 13.36
N TYR A 85 20.96 0.25 13.78
CA TYR A 85 20.41 -0.74 12.86
C TYR A 85 19.18 -0.22 12.11
N ARG A 86 18.27 0.47 12.79
CA ARG A 86 17.07 1.07 12.18
C ARG A 86 17.42 2.12 11.12
N GLU A 87 18.32 3.03 11.43
CA GLU A 87 18.77 4.03 10.45
C GLU A 87 19.51 3.37 9.27
N GLY A 88 20.33 2.35 9.53
CA GLY A 88 20.95 1.56 8.47
C GLY A 88 19.92 0.91 7.53
N MET A 89 18.89 0.28 8.09
CA MET A 89 17.79 -0.34 7.34
C MET A 89 17.00 0.68 6.53
N ARG A 90 16.82 1.89 7.06
CA ARG A 90 16.20 3.00 6.33
C ARG A 90 17.04 3.42 5.12
N ILE A 91 18.36 3.56 5.27
CA ILE A 91 19.26 3.90 4.18
C ILE A 91 19.28 2.80 3.10
N GLU A 92 19.32 1.51 3.49
CA GLU A 92 19.21 0.37 2.56
C GLU A 92 17.91 0.44 1.75
N SER A 93 16.78 0.65 2.42
CA SER A 93 15.47 0.76 1.76
C SER A 93 15.42 1.90 0.74
N VAL A 94 15.95 3.08 1.09
CA VAL A 94 15.96 4.26 0.20
C VAL A 94 16.88 4.07 -1.00
N THR A 95 18.06 3.44 -0.83
CA THR A 95 19.03 3.23 -1.91
C THR A 95 18.63 2.11 -2.87
N LYS A 96 17.79 1.17 -2.42
CA LYS A 96 17.27 0.06 -3.23
C LYS A 96 16.27 0.50 -4.31
N SER A 97 15.45 1.51 -4.05
CA SER A 97 14.42 1.96 -5.00
C SER A 97 15.00 2.50 -6.33
N PRO A 98 16.00 3.39 -6.33
CA PRO A 98 16.66 3.85 -7.55
C PRO A 98 17.25 2.71 -8.40
N LEU A 99 17.80 1.67 -7.76
CA LEU A 99 18.34 0.50 -8.45
C LEU A 99 17.26 -0.23 -9.25
N LEU A 100 16.13 -0.53 -8.62
CA LEU A 100 15.01 -1.22 -9.28
C LEU A 100 14.38 -0.37 -10.39
N ASN A 101 14.25 0.93 -10.16
CA ASN A 101 13.72 1.85 -11.17
C ASN A 101 14.64 1.92 -12.39
N PHE A 102 15.95 2.04 -12.18
CA PHE A 102 16.93 2.08 -13.27
C PHE A 102 16.92 0.80 -14.11
N ILE A 103 16.78 -0.37 -13.46
CA ILE A 103 16.66 -1.66 -14.16
C ILE A 103 15.37 -1.71 -15.02
N ASN A 104 14.22 -1.31 -14.46
CA ASN A 104 12.95 -1.29 -15.19
C ASN A 104 12.96 -0.31 -16.38
N GLU A 105 13.54 0.88 -16.19
CA GLU A 105 13.71 1.88 -17.24
C GLU A 105 14.63 1.36 -18.35
N SER A 106 15.73 0.69 -17.98
CA SER A 106 16.68 0.09 -18.93
C SER A 106 16.04 -1.04 -19.73
N PHE A 107 15.20 -1.89 -19.11
CA PHE A 107 14.46 -2.93 -19.83
C PHE A 107 13.45 -2.35 -20.81
N SER A 108 12.70 -1.34 -20.39
CA SER A 108 11.70 -0.67 -21.24
C SER A 108 12.36 0.07 -22.42
N GLY A 109 13.53 0.66 -22.19
CA GLY A 109 14.32 1.41 -23.18
C GLY A 109 15.41 0.60 -23.89
N CYS A 110 15.42 -0.73 -23.78
CA CYS A 110 16.54 -1.57 -24.25
C CYS A 110 16.81 -1.44 -25.76
N SER A 111 15.77 -1.28 -26.58
CA SER A 111 15.91 -1.03 -28.02
C SER A 111 16.59 0.32 -28.29
N THR A 112 16.18 1.37 -27.58
CA THR A 112 16.74 2.72 -27.69
C THR A 112 18.21 2.76 -27.25
N ILE A 113 18.55 2.15 -26.11
CA ILE A 113 19.93 2.11 -25.60
C ILE A 113 20.86 1.45 -26.62
N ARG A 114 20.43 0.34 -27.22
CA ARG A 114 21.18 -0.38 -28.27
C ARG A 114 21.27 0.42 -29.57
N ALA A 115 20.19 1.08 -29.97
CA ALA A 115 20.18 1.92 -31.18
C ALA A 115 21.18 3.08 -31.10
N TYR A 116 21.41 3.65 -29.92
CA TYR A 116 22.41 4.70 -29.69
C TYR A 116 23.79 4.18 -29.24
N SER A 117 23.98 2.85 -29.13
CA SER A 117 25.22 2.21 -28.66
C SER A 117 25.73 2.77 -27.32
N LYS A 118 24.82 2.94 -26.35
CA LYS A 118 25.09 3.51 -25.02
C LYS A 118 25.14 2.48 -23.89
N GLU A 119 25.32 1.20 -24.21
CA GLU A 119 25.29 0.10 -23.25
C GLU A 119 26.35 0.26 -22.14
N ALA A 120 27.59 0.61 -22.49
CA ALA A 120 28.68 0.77 -21.53
C ALA A 120 28.40 1.87 -20.50
N GLU A 121 27.81 2.99 -20.94
CA GLU A 121 27.43 4.11 -20.06
C GLU A 121 26.34 3.70 -19.08
N PHE A 122 25.32 2.98 -19.55
CA PHE A 122 24.24 2.44 -18.71
C PHE A 122 24.74 1.39 -17.72
N ILE A 123 25.66 0.51 -18.14
CA ILE A 123 26.28 -0.48 -17.26
C ILE A 123 27.10 0.21 -16.15
N GLN A 124 27.91 1.22 -16.49
CA GLN A 124 28.67 1.98 -15.50
C GLN A 124 27.75 2.69 -14.50
N LYS A 125 26.67 3.30 -14.99
CA LYS A 125 25.66 3.93 -14.13
C LYS A 125 24.97 2.91 -13.22
N ASN A 126 24.67 1.70 -13.73
CA ASN A 126 24.13 0.62 -12.91
C ASN A 126 25.07 0.25 -11.76
N PHE A 127 26.36 0.09 -12.04
CA PHE A 127 27.36 -0.20 -11.00
C PHE A 127 27.41 0.90 -9.93
N GLN A 128 27.40 2.18 -10.31
CA GLN A 128 27.39 3.28 -9.34
C GLN A 128 26.16 3.29 -8.43
N ILE A 129 24.99 2.94 -8.96
CA ILE A 129 23.75 2.84 -8.18
C ILE A 129 23.78 1.59 -7.28
N LEU A 130 24.26 0.47 -7.81
CA LEU A 130 24.42 -0.79 -7.09
C LEU A 130 25.39 -0.64 -5.92
N ASP A 131 26.54 -0.02 -6.12
CA ASP A 131 27.57 0.18 -5.10
C ASP A 131 27.03 0.94 -3.89
N LYS A 132 26.19 1.97 -4.12
CA LYS A 132 25.52 2.70 -3.03
C LYS A 132 24.59 1.81 -2.22
N ASN A 133 23.80 0.96 -2.88
CA ASN A 133 22.92 0.01 -2.20
C ASN A 133 23.72 -1.07 -1.45
N VAL A 134 24.77 -1.62 -2.08
CA VAL A 134 25.66 -2.59 -1.44
C VAL A 134 26.31 -1.99 -0.20
N LEU A 135 26.82 -0.76 -0.28
CA LEU A 135 27.40 -0.07 0.88
C LEU A 135 26.38 0.12 2.01
N ALA A 136 25.14 0.51 1.69
CA ALA A 136 24.07 0.62 2.67
C ALA A 136 23.77 -0.75 3.35
N ASN A 137 23.68 -1.81 2.55
CA ASN A 137 23.49 -3.17 3.07
C ASN A 137 24.67 -3.63 3.94
N GLN A 138 25.91 -3.28 3.57
CA GLN A 138 27.11 -3.59 4.37
C GLN A 138 27.10 -2.87 5.72
N ILE A 139 26.58 -1.63 5.79
CA ILE A 139 26.42 -0.92 7.07
C ILE A 139 25.46 -1.70 7.98
N VAL A 140 24.32 -2.17 7.46
CA VAL A 140 23.35 -2.96 8.24
C VAL A 140 23.97 -4.26 8.75
N LEU A 141 24.68 -4.99 7.88
CA LEU A 141 25.41 -6.20 8.28
C LEU A 141 26.49 -5.90 9.32
N GLY A 142 27.22 -4.79 9.16
CA GLY A 142 28.22 -4.33 10.11
C GLY A 142 27.64 -4.02 11.49
N CYS A 143 26.47 -3.38 11.56
CA CYS A 143 25.75 -3.16 12.81
C CYS A 143 25.38 -4.48 13.50
N TRP A 144 24.89 -5.46 12.73
CA TRP A 144 24.56 -6.78 13.25
C TRP A 144 25.80 -7.52 13.78
N CYS A 145 26.89 -7.54 13.03
CA CYS A 145 28.16 -8.13 13.48
C CYS A 145 28.73 -7.43 14.72
N TRP A 146 28.71 -6.09 14.75
CA TRP A 146 29.18 -5.30 15.89
C TRP A 146 28.40 -5.64 17.16
N TYR A 147 27.07 -5.72 17.06
CA TYR A 147 26.23 -6.12 18.18
C TYR A 147 26.52 -7.57 18.60
N GLY A 148 26.60 -8.49 17.63
CA GLY A 148 26.93 -9.90 17.87
C GLY A 148 28.20 -10.09 18.69
N VAL A 149 29.31 -9.51 18.26
CA VAL A 149 30.61 -9.59 18.96
C VAL A 149 30.55 -9.03 20.39
N ARG A 150 29.79 -7.95 20.61
CA ARG A 150 29.64 -7.36 21.96
C ARG A 150 28.77 -8.22 22.87
N MET A 151 27.71 -8.82 22.32
CA MET A 151 26.89 -9.79 23.06
C MET A 151 27.67 -11.07 23.35
N ASP A 152 28.52 -11.54 22.43
CA ASP A 152 29.44 -12.66 22.67
C ASP A 152 30.36 -12.38 23.85
N LEU A 153 30.99 -11.19 23.86
CA LEU A 153 31.86 -10.79 24.94
C LEU A 153 31.13 -10.72 26.30
N LEU A 154 29.93 -10.14 26.33
CA LEU A 154 29.12 -10.07 27.56
C LEU A 154 28.68 -11.46 28.05
N SER A 155 28.33 -12.35 27.13
CA SER A 155 27.94 -13.72 27.45
C SER A 155 29.10 -14.52 28.04
N VAL A 156 30.30 -14.38 27.46
CA VAL A 156 31.52 -15.00 28.01
C VAL A 156 31.83 -14.47 29.40
N LEU A 157 31.72 -13.15 29.62
CA LEU A 157 31.92 -12.55 30.95
C LEU A 157 30.91 -13.07 31.97
N LEU A 158 29.63 -13.19 31.58
CA LEU A 158 28.58 -13.77 32.41
C LEU A 158 28.87 -15.24 32.73
N MET A 159 29.30 -16.02 31.75
CA MET A 159 29.67 -17.42 31.92
C MET A 159 30.84 -17.58 32.90
N ILE A 160 31.87 -16.76 32.79
CA ILE A 160 33.01 -16.78 33.73
C ILE A 160 32.51 -16.46 35.14
N ALA A 161 31.71 -15.40 35.31
CA ALA A 161 31.16 -15.02 36.62
C ALA A 161 30.33 -16.14 37.24
N ILE A 162 29.46 -16.78 36.45
CA ILE A 162 28.61 -17.88 36.92
C ILE A 162 29.44 -19.12 37.22
N THR A 163 30.43 -19.45 36.38
CA THR A 163 31.33 -20.59 36.65
C THR A 163 32.10 -20.41 37.96
N LEU A 164 32.57 -19.19 38.25
CA LEU A 164 33.23 -18.88 39.52
C LEU A 164 32.28 -19.03 40.71
N LEU A 165 31.02 -18.60 40.58
CA LEU A 165 30.00 -18.80 41.60
C LEU A 165 29.69 -20.28 41.82
N CYS A 166 29.55 -21.07 40.75
CA CYS A 166 29.35 -22.52 40.85
C CYS A 166 30.55 -23.23 41.50
N ILE A 167 31.79 -22.79 41.26
CA ILE A 167 32.97 -23.32 41.94
C ILE A 167 32.94 -22.98 43.44
N TYR A 168 32.54 -21.76 43.79
CA TYR A 168 32.45 -21.34 45.20
C TYR A 168 31.37 -22.12 45.98
N PHE A 169 30.22 -22.41 45.35
CA PHE A 169 29.13 -23.19 45.95
C PHE A 169 29.17 -24.69 45.62
N ARG A 170 30.31 -25.20 45.11
CA ARG A 170 30.45 -26.57 44.59
C ARG A 170 30.04 -27.65 45.58
N ASP A 171 30.30 -27.45 46.87
CA ASP A 171 30.03 -28.45 47.90
C ASP A 171 28.54 -28.52 48.29
N GLN A 172 27.71 -27.58 47.83
CA GLN A 172 26.29 -27.47 48.17
C GLN A 172 25.34 -27.87 47.03
N GLU A 173 25.86 -28.04 45.81
CA GLU A 173 25.08 -28.15 44.58
C GLU A 173 25.38 -29.45 43.81
N ASP A 174 24.37 -29.97 43.12
CA ASP A 174 24.56 -31.13 42.24
C ASP A 174 25.28 -30.71 40.95
N SER A 175 26.30 -31.49 40.58
CA SER A 175 27.03 -31.40 39.32
C SER A 175 26.12 -31.33 38.08
N VAL A 176 24.96 -31.99 38.12
CA VAL A 176 23.98 -31.98 37.02
C VAL A 176 23.34 -30.59 36.86
N LEU A 177 22.90 -29.95 37.96
CA LEU A 177 22.27 -28.63 37.93
C LEU A 177 23.25 -27.53 37.49
N MET A 178 24.52 -27.65 37.89
CA MET A 178 25.59 -26.76 37.40
C MET A 178 25.78 -26.89 35.88
N GLY A 179 25.82 -28.12 35.36
CA GLY A 179 25.94 -28.38 33.91
C GLY A 179 24.76 -27.85 33.09
N ILE A 180 23.54 -28.00 33.61
CA ILE A 180 22.32 -27.43 33.01
C ILE A 180 22.45 -25.91 32.96
N THR A 181 22.77 -25.28 34.08
CA THR A 181 22.87 -23.82 34.17
C THR A 181 23.84 -23.24 33.13
N LEU A 182 25.06 -23.79 33.04
CA LEU A 182 26.06 -23.36 32.05
C LEU A 182 25.58 -23.54 30.61
N SER A 183 24.89 -24.65 30.31
CA SER A 183 24.37 -24.94 28.97
C SER A 183 23.25 -23.97 28.53
N TYR A 184 22.41 -23.52 29.47
CA TYR A 184 21.33 -22.57 29.17
C TYR A 184 21.84 -21.12 29.03
N ILE A 185 22.88 -20.73 29.78
CA ILE A 185 23.51 -19.40 29.64
C ILE A 185 24.13 -19.22 28.25
N LEU A 186 24.76 -20.28 27.71
CA LEU A 186 25.27 -20.29 26.34
C LEU A 186 24.21 -19.99 25.29
N GLN A 187 22.96 -20.37 25.52
CA GLN A 187 21.87 -20.14 24.57
C GLN A 187 21.31 -18.71 24.66
N LEU A 188 21.35 -18.07 25.83
CA LEU A 188 20.81 -16.72 26.09
C LEU A 188 21.35 -15.68 25.09
N GLN A 189 22.64 -15.77 24.83
CA GLN A 189 23.38 -15.12 23.75
C GLN A 189 22.65 -15.09 22.40
N GLY A 190 22.34 -16.28 21.88
CA GLY A 190 21.79 -16.44 20.54
C GLY A 190 20.40 -15.81 20.44
N TYR A 191 19.60 -15.96 21.50
CA TYR A 191 18.28 -15.35 21.59
C TYR A 191 18.34 -13.82 21.58
N LEU A 192 19.30 -13.21 22.28
CA LEU A 192 19.48 -11.75 22.29
C LEU A 192 19.91 -11.18 20.93
N ILE A 193 20.80 -11.88 20.20
CA ILE A 193 21.21 -11.50 18.84
C ILE A 193 20.03 -11.62 17.88
N TYR A 194 19.31 -12.74 17.93
CA TYR A 194 18.18 -12.99 17.05
C TYR A 194 17.01 -12.04 17.34
N LEU A 195 16.79 -11.66 18.60
CA LEU A 195 15.77 -10.68 18.98
C LEU A 195 16.02 -9.31 18.31
N LEU A 196 17.27 -8.83 18.28
CA LEU A 196 17.60 -7.58 17.58
C LEU A 196 17.25 -7.68 16.09
N TYR A 197 17.59 -8.80 15.46
CA TYR A 197 17.27 -9.04 14.05
C TYR A 197 15.75 -9.04 13.81
N MET A 198 14.99 -9.78 14.63
CA MET A 198 13.52 -9.90 14.48
C MET A 198 12.80 -8.57 14.68
N LEU A 199 13.26 -7.73 15.61
CA LEU A 199 12.69 -6.39 15.82
C LEU A 199 12.96 -5.47 14.63
N GLY A 200 14.16 -5.55 14.05
CA GLY A 200 14.49 -4.82 12.85
C GLY A 200 13.68 -5.25 11.62
N ASP A 201 13.43 -6.56 11.45
CA ASP A 201 12.55 -7.05 10.40
C ASP A 201 11.09 -6.63 10.65
N LEU A 202 10.61 -6.70 11.90
CA LEU A 202 9.26 -6.27 12.25
C LEU A 202 9.02 -4.81 11.85
N GLU A 203 9.96 -3.92 12.17
CA GLU A 203 9.85 -2.51 11.80
C GLU A 203 9.82 -2.30 10.29
N ARG A 204 10.61 -3.04 9.52
CA ARG A 204 10.55 -3.03 8.06
C ARG A 204 9.16 -3.43 7.56
N GLN A 205 8.56 -4.48 8.13
CA GLN A 205 7.23 -4.92 7.73
C GLN A 205 6.12 -3.93 8.15
N MET A 206 6.29 -3.22 9.28
CA MET A 206 5.34 -2.19 9.71
C MET A 206 5.20 -1.05 8.68
N VAL A 207 6.25 -0.73 7.91
CA VAL A 207 6.14 0.26 6.82
C VAL A 207 5.16 -0.21 5.74
N SER A 208 5.17 -1.49 5.38
CA SER A 208 4.20 -2.07 4.43
C SER A 208 2.78 -2.01 4.99
N ILE A 209 2.61 -2.30 6.28
CA ILE A 209 1.32 -2.19 6.97
C ILE A 209 0.78 -0.75 6.91
N ILE A 210 1.62 0.25 7.23
CA ILE A 210 1.23 1.67 7.16
C ILE A 210 0.78 2.04 5.73
N ARG A 211 1.46 1.54 4.69
CA ARG A 211 1.04 1.78 3.29
C ARG A 211 -0.32 1.16 2.96
N CYS A 212 -0.62 -0.02 3.49
CA CYS A 212 -1.95 -0.65 3.36
C CYS A 212 -3.01 0.20 4.06
N PHE A 213 -2.79 0.62 5.31
CA PHE A 213 -3.73 1.46 6.04
C PHE A 213 -3.97 2.81 5.36
N LYS A 214 -2.97 3.37 4.69
CA LYS A 214 -3.12 4.60 3.90
C LYS A 214 -4.09 4.48 2.73
N ILE A 215 -4.46 3.26 2.30
CA ILE A 215 -5.53 3.04 1.32
C ILE A 215 -6.90 3.36 1.91
N LEU A 216 -7.07 3.17 3.23
CA LEU A 216 -8.34 3.46 3.90
C LEU A 216 -8.64 4.95 3.98
N GLU A 217 -7.61 5.79 3.85
CA GLU A 217 -7.67 7.25 3.88
C GLU A 217 -7.89 7.89 2.50
N ILE A 218 -8.02 7.10 1.43
CA ILE A 218 -8.20 7.64 0.06
C ILE A 218 -9.53 8.40 -0.02
N PRO A 219 -9.57 9.61 -0.64
CA PRO A 219 -10.80 10.35 -0.86
C PRO A 219 -11.81 9.47 -1.59
N GLN A 220 -13.04 9.45 -1.09
CA GLN A 220 -14.12 8.70 -1.70
C GLN A 220 -14.88 9.62 -2.65
N GLU A 221 -15.30 9.07 -3.78
CA GLU A 221 -16.27 9.73 -4.64
C GLU A 221 -17.52 9.99 -3.81
N ARG A 222 -18.05 11.21 -3.90
CA ARG A 222 -19.16 11.65 -3.07
C ARG A 222 -20.41 10.90 -3.52
N GLN A 223 -20.64 9.73 -2.92
CA GLN A 223 -21.94 9.09 -2.90
C GLN A 223 -22.78 9.95 -1.98
N GLU A 224 -23.33 11.05 -2.51
CA GLU A 224 -24.28 11.85 -1.74
C GLU A 224 -25.39 10.90 -1.30
N GLN A 225 -25.57 10.86 0.02
CA GLN A 225 -26.69 10.19 0.66
C GLN A 225 -27.93 10.67 -0.07
N THR A 226 -28.67 9.69 -0.58
CA THR A 226 -30.07 9.75 -0.99
C THR A 226 -30.73 11.02 -0.48
N LEU A 227 -31.05 11.98 -1.36
CA LEU A 227 -32.14 12.90 -1.04
C LEU A 227 -33.29 12.01 -0.61
N GLN A 228 -33.68 12.12 0.66
CA GLN A 228 -34.92 11.53 1.14
C GLN A 228 -35.98 12.05 0.20
N PHE A 229 -36.55 11.14 -0.59
CA PHE A 229 -37.53 11.46 -1.61
C PHE A 229 -38.54 12.46 -1.05
N PRO A 230 -38.81 13.59 -1.73
CA PRO A 230 -39.88 14.48 -1.35
C PRO A 230 -41.16 13.67 -1.14
N THR A 231 -41.80 13.84 0.01
CA THR A 231 -42.89 12.99 0.53
C THR A 231 -44.20 13.13 -0.25
N GLU A 232 -44.21 13.73 -1.44
CA GLU A 232 -45.44 14.04 -2.19
C GLU A 232 -45.43 13.54 -3.65
N ASN A 233 -46.59 13.03 -4.05
CA ASN A 233 -46.82 12.03 -5.12
C ASN A 233 -46.47 12.47 -6.57
N ALA A 234 -46.18 13.74 -6.84
CA ALA A 234 -45.91 14.22 -8.21
C ALA A 234 -44.43 14.09 -8.60
N GLU A 235 -43.51 14.46 -7.69
CA GLU A 235 -42.07 14.45 -7.95
C GLU A 235 -41.53 13.02 -8.05
N GLN A 236 -42.06 12.06 -7.26
CA GLN A 236 -41.67 10.65 -7.35
C GLN A 236 -41.84 10.04 -8.75
N THR A 237 -42.88 10.45 -9.49
CA THR A 237 -43.16 9.91 -10.84
C THR A 237 -42.14 10.41 -11.86
N ILE A 238 -41.76 11.69 -11.76
CA ILE A 238 -40.73 12.32 -12.61
C ILE A 238 -39.39 11.65 -12.32
N TYR A 239 -39.02 11.48 -11.05
CA TYR A 239 -37.81 10.76 -10.69
C TYR A 239 -37.83 9.33 -11.23
N LYS A 240 -38.91 8.56 -11.05
CA LYS A 240 -39.00 7.16 -11.45
C LYS A 240 -38.79 6.94 -12.95
N ASN A 241 -39.35 7.80 -13.79
CA ASN A 241 -39.29 7.69 -15.25
C ASN A 241 -38.17 8.51 -15.89
N TRP A 242 -37.35 9.19 -15.09
CA TRP A 242 -36.21 9.95 -15.59
C TRP A 242 -35.10 9.03 -16.15
N PRO A 243 -34.47 9.42 -17.28
CA PRO A 243 -34.82 10.52 -18.18
C PRO A 243 -35.93 10.13 -19.16
N SER A 244 -36.80 11.08 -19.50
CA SER A 244 -38.01 10.89 -20.33
C SER A 244 -37.92 11.52 -21.72
N GLN A 245 -37.49 12.78 -21.81
CA GLN A 245 -37.37 13.54 -23.06
C GLN A 245 -35.92 13.66 -23.53
N GLY A 246 -34.98 13.66 -22.58
CA GLY A 246 -33.55 13.83 -22.84
C GLY A 246 -33.16 15.27 -23.19
N VAL A 247 -33.90 16.25 -22.66
CA VAL A 247 -33.56 17.67 -22.80
C VAL A 247 -32.39 17.99 -21.89
N LEU A 248 -31.26 18.41 -22.48
CA LEU A 248 -30.02 18.70 -21.76
C LEU A 248 -29.76 20.20 -21.73
N ALA A 249 -29.52 20.75 -20.54
CA ALA A 249 -29.17 22.16 -20.36
C ALA A 249 -27.87 22.30 -19.55
N PHE A 250 -26.91 23.03 -20.11
CA PHE A 250 -25.72 23.51 -19.42
C PHE A 250 -25.93 24.98 -19.10
N GLU A 251 -25.84 25.34 -17.83
CA GLU A 251 -26.01 26.71 -17.34
C GLU A 251 -24.74 27.17 -16.60
N ASP A 252 -24.01 28.10 -17.22
CA ASP A 252 -22.75 28.67 -16.74
C ASP A 252 -21.78 27.63 -16.17
N VAL A 253 -21.53 26.54 -16.89
CA VAL A 253 -20.74 25.42 -16.38
C VAL A 253 -19.24 25.74 -16.42
N HIS A 254 -18.61 25.67 -15.25
CA HIS A 254 -17.17 25.75 -15.06
C HIS A 254 -16.65 24.42 -14.51
N LEU A 255 -15.59 23.88 -15.14
CA LEU A 255 -15.04 22.59 -14.74
C LEU A 255 -13.52 22.60 -14.84
N ARG A 256 -12.87 22.06 -13.80
CA ARG A 256 -11.44 21.72 -13.78
C ARG A 256 -11.23 20.29 -13.30
N TYR A 257 -10.18 19.64 -13.77
CA TYR A 257 -9.88 18.26 -13.37
C TYR A 257 -9.37 18.15 -11.94
N ARG A 258 -8.64 19.15 -11.43
CA ARG A 258 -8.01 19.12 -10.11
C ARG A 258 -8.09 20.49 -9.42
N PRO A 259 -8.10 20.52 -8.07
CA PRO A 259 -7.96 21.78 -7.35
C PRO A 259 -6.68 22.50 -7.78
N LYS A 260 -6.74 23.82 -7.92
CA LYS A 260 -5.61 24.69 -8.30
C LYS A 260 -5.07 24.51 -9.74
N THR A 261 -5.73 23.76 -10.61
CA THR A 261 -5.47 23.81 -12.06
C THR A 261 -6.40 24.79 -12.75
N ASP A 262 -6.06 25.19 -13.97
CA ASP A 262 -6.92 26.04 -14.79
C ASP A 262 -8.26 25.36 -15.10
N LEU A 263 -9.29 26.21 -15.27
CA LEU A 263 -10.58 25.80 -15.80
C LEU A 263 -10.45 25.34 -17.25
N VAL A 264 -11.01 24.17 -17.54
CA VAL A 264 -11.11 23.60 -18.90
C VAL A 264 -12.41 24.05 -19.57
N LEU A 265 -13.54 23.91 -18.86
CA LEU A 265 -14.80 24.53 -19.26
C LEU A 265 -14.96 25.86 -18.51
N LYS A 266 -15.31 26.93 -19.22
CA LYS A 266 -15.36 28.31 -18.71
C LYS A 266 -16.69 28.95 -19.09
N GLY A 267 -17.71 28.79 -18.25
CA GLY A 267 -19.04 29.35 -18.46
C GLY A 267 -19.75 28.77 -19.69
N LEU A 268 -19.72 27.44 -19.84
CA LEU A 268 -20.38 26.77 -20.96
C LEU A 268 -21.90 26.84 -20.79
N ASN A 269 -22.58 27.38 -21.82
CA ASN A 269 -24.03 27.55 -21.85
C ASN A 269 -24.60 26.98 -23.17
N PHE A 270 -25.46 25.97 -23.08
CA PHE A 270 -26.26 25.50 -24.23
C PHE A 270 -27.44 24.64 -23.77
N GLU A 271 -28.46 24.53 -24.61
CA GLU A 271 -29.64 23.70 -24.38
C GLU A 271 -29.94 22.88 -25.65
N THR A 272 -30.38 21.64 -25.47
CA THR A 272 -30.78 20.74 -26.56
C THR A 272 -32.29 20.50 -26.55
N ARG A 273 -32.87 20.21 -27.70
CA ARG A 273 -34.28 19.81 -27.80
C ARG A 273 -34.44 18.30 -27.57
N ALA A 274 -35.65 17.89 -27.20
CA ALA A 274 -35.99 16.48 -27.03
C ALA A 274 -35.75 15.71 -28.35
N GLY A 275 -35.06 14.57 -28.27
CA GLY A 275 -34.74 13.72 -29.42
C GLY A 275 -33.73 14.31 -30.42
N GLU A 276 -33.09 15.43 -30.09
CA GLU A 276 -32.15 16.10 -31.00
C GLU A 276 -30.78 15.38 -31.06
N LYS A 277 -30.24 15.24 -32.27
CA LYS A 277 -28.90 14.67 -32.50
C LYS A 277 -27.89 15.80 -32.63
N ILE A 278 -27.04 15.96 -31.61
CA ILE A 278 -26.03 17.03 -31.54
C ILE A 278 -24.64 16.48 -31.84
N GLY A 279 -23.90 17.17 -32.72
CA GLY A 279 -22.49 16.91 -32.99
C GLY A 279 -21.59 17.99 -32.36
N ILE A 280 -20.62 17.58 -31.54
CA ILE A 280 -19.64 18.49 -30.92
C ILE A 280 -18.32 18.41 -31.70
N VAL A 281 -17.94 19.50 -32.36
CA VAL A 281 -16.71 19.60 -33.15
C VAL A 281 -15.76 20.65 -32.58
N GLY A 282 -14.45 20.44 -32.75
CA GLY A 282 -13.43 21.37 -32.26
C GLY A 282 -12.03 20.76 -32.31
N ARG A 283 -10.99 21.58 -32.16
CA ARG A 283 -9.59 21.13 -32.14
C ARG A 283 -9.32 20.12 -31.02
N THR A 284 -8.26 19.33 -31.14
CA THR A 284 -7.79 18.48 -30.03
C THR A 284 -7.49 19.35 -28.80
N GLY A 285 -7.93 18.92 -27.61
CA GLY A 285 -7.81 19.70 -26.38
C GLY A 285 -8.90 20.76 -26.14
N ALA A 286 -9.88 20.91 -27.04
CA ALA A 286 -10.96 21.90 -26.87
C ALA A 286 -12.01 21.56 -25.79
N GLY A 287 -11.78 20.55 -24.94
CA GLY A 287 -12.73 20.15 -23.87
C GLY A 287 -13.88 19.23 -24.29
N LYS A 288 -13.87 18.67 -25.50
CA LYS A 288 -14.93 17.77 -26.00
C LYS A 288 -15.15 16.54 -25.09
N SER A 289 -14.07 15.83 -24.77
CA SER A 289 -14.13 14.69 -23.84
C SER A 289 -14.51 15.13 -22.42
N THR A 290 -14.13 16.35 -22.03
CA THR A 290 -14.47 16.93 -20.72
C THR A 290 -15.97 17.14 -20.55
N ILE A 291 -16.69 17.53 -21.61
CA ILE A 291 -18.16 17.63 -21.59
C ILE A 291 -18.79 16.26 -21.29
N SER A 292 -18.27 15.20 -21.93
CA SER A 292 -18.77 13.83 -21.71
C SER A 292 -18.49 13.32 -20.29
N LEU A 293 -17.33 13.65 -19.71
CA LEU A 293 -16.99 13.34 -18.32
C LEU A 293 -17.83 14.14 -17.31
N ALA A 294 -18.21 15.37 -17.65
CA ALA A 294 -19.11 16.20 -16.83
C ALA A 294 -20.53 15.62 -16.80
N LEU A 295 -21.06 15.21 -17.96
CA LEU A 295 -22.38 14.58 -18.09
C LEU A 295 -22.54 13.31 -17.25
N THR A 296 -21.49 12.49 -17.21
CA THR A 296 -21.47 11.22 -16.46
C THR A 296 -21.06 11.41 -15.00
N ARG A 297 -20.81 12.66 -14.58
CA ARG A 297 -20.28 13.04 -13.27
C ARG A 297 -19.05 12.21 -12.88
N ILE A 298 -18.18 11.89 -13.85
CA ILE A 298 -16.85 11.31 -13.57
C ILE A 298 -15.90 12.41 -13.06
N VAL A 299 -16.10 13.64 -13.56
CA VAL A 299 -15.47 14.85 -13.05
C VAL A 299 -16.58 15.81 -12.67
N GLU A 300 -16.66 16.15 -11.39
CA GLU A 300 -17.62 17.12 -10.89
C GLU A 300 -17.32 18.52 -11.41
N ILE A 301 -18.38 19.30 -11.65
CA ILE A 301 -18.28 20.72 -12.00
C ILE A 301 -17.84 21.54 -10.78
N GLU A 302 -17.17 22.66 -11.01
CA GLU A 302 -16.79 23.59 -9.95
C GLU A 302 -17.92 24.58 -9.63
N SER A 303 -18.60 25.07 -10.67
CA SER A 303 -19.75 25.97 -10.56
C SER A 303 -20.64 25.89 -11.79
N GLY A 304 -21.86 26.43 -11.69
CA GLY A 304 -22.91 26.28 -12.69
C GLY A 304 -23.82 25.08 -12.40
N SER A 305 -24.63 24.68 -13.37
CA SER A 305 -25.46 23.46 -13.28
C SER A 305 -25.57 22.73 -14.61
N ILE A 306 -25.73 21.41 -14.54
CA ILE A 306 -26.07 20.57 -15.69
C ILE A 306 -27.40 19.91 -15.37
N LYS A 307 -28.41 20.15 -16.20
CA LYS A 307 -29.77 19.62 -15.99
C LYS A 307 -30.18 18.69 -17.12
N ILE A 308 -30.88 17.62 -16.77
CA ILE A 308 -31.55 16.74 -17.75
C ILE A 308 -33.03 16.67 -17.39
N ASP A 309 -33.89 17.01 -18.35
CA ASP A 309 -35.34 17.16 -18.17
C ASP A 309 -35.69 18.11 -17.01
N GLY A 310 -34.87 19.15 -16.81
CA GLY A 310 -35.04 20.14 -15.74
C GLY A 310 -34.51 19.74 -14.36
N LEU A 311 -34.12 18.48 -14.15
CA LEU A 311 -33.50 18.02 -12.90
C LEU A 311 -31.99 18.24 -12.93
N ASP A 312 -31.45 18.83 -11.87
CA ASP A 312 -30.00 19.04 -11.71
C ASP A 312 -29.30 17.70 -11.46
N LEU A 313 -28.27 17.41 -12.26
CA LEU A 313 -27.49 16.20 -12.12
C LEU A 313 -26.78 16.11 -10.78
N SER A 314 -26.40 17.23 -10.16
CA SER A 314 -25.71 17.27 -8.87
C SER A 314 -26.56 16.68 -7.74
N GLU A 315 -27.88 16.83 -7.81
CA GLU A 315 -28.85 16.35 -6.82
C GLU A 315 -29.21 14.86 -6.98
N LEU A 316 -28.84 14.24 -8.12
CA LEU A 316 -29.16 12.84 -8.41
C LEU A 316 -28.08 11.88 -7.91
N ALA A 317 -28.50 10.68 -7.48
CA ALA A 317 -27.56 9.62 -7.13
C ALA A 317 -26.73 9.18 -8.36
N LEU A 318 -25.39 9.13 -8.19
CA LEU A 318 -24.45 8.80 -9.27
C LEU A 318 -24.78 7.49 -9.99
N GLU A 319 -25.16 6.45 -9.24
CA GLU A 319 -25.54 5.15 -9.78
C GLU A 319 -26.71 5.27 -10.76
N ARG A 320 -27.72 6.07 -10.41
CA ARG A 320 -28.89 6.31 -11.27
C ARG A 320 -28.50 7.05 -12.55
N VAL A 321 -27.69 8.10 -12.44
CA VAL A 321 -27.21 8.88 -13.59
C VAL A 321 -26.43 7.97 -14.55
N ARG A 322 -25.49 7.19 -14.02
CA ARG A 322 -24.61 6.30 -14.82
C ARG A 322 -25.33 5.08 -15.39
N HIS A 323 -26.41 4.60 -14.76
CA HIS A 323 -27.25 3.53 -15.31
C HIS A 323 -28.17 4.01 -16.44
N LYS A 324 -28.52 5.31 -16.49
CA LYS A 324 -29.44 5.87 -17.49
C LYS A 324 -28.75 6.54 -18.67
N ILE A 325 -27.47 6.89 -18.54
CA ILE A 325 -26.68 7.55 -19.58
C ILE A 325 -25.62 6.57 -20.09
N THR A 326 -25.69 6.23 -21.39
CA THR A 326 -24.70 5.35 -22.03
C THR A 326 -23.59 6.16 -22.68
N ILE A 327 -22.35 5.73 -22.48
CA ILE A 327 -21.16 6.29 -23.11
C ILE A 327 -20.38 5.20 -23.84
N ILE A 328 -19.82 5.53 -25.01
CA ILE A 328 -18.86 4.67 -25.71
C ILE A 328 -17.47 5.29 -25.49
N PRO A 329 -16.54 4.59 -24.81
CA PRO A 329 -15.21 5.13 -24.54
C PRO A 329 -14.39 5.26 -25.84
N GLN A 330 -13.42 6.17 -25.83
CA GLN A 330 -12.50 6.35 -26.96
C GLN A 330 -11.61 5.12 -27.17
N ASP A 331 -11.13 4.53 -26.08
CA ASP A 331 -10.33 3.31 -26.08
C ASP A 331 -11.20 2.12 -25.65
N PRO A 332 -11.57 1.21 -26.57
CA PRO A 332 -12.40 0.06 -26.24
C PRO A 332 -11.58 -0.92 -25.40
N THR A 333 -11.98 -1.10 -24.14
CA THR A 333 -11.36 -2.07 -23.23
C THR A 333 -12.35 -3.20 -22.96
N LEU A 334 -11.92 -4.44 -23.20
CA LEU A 334 -12.69 -5.64 -22.85
C LEU A 334 -12.08 -6.29 -21.61
N PHE A 335 -12.95 -6.72 -20.69
CA PHE A 335 -12.54 -7.49 -19.53
C PHE A 335 -12.26 -8.93 -19.93
N THR A 336 -11.28 -9.55 -19.28
CA THR A 336 -11.01 -10.98 -19.44
C THR A 336 -12.19 -11.78 -18.92
N GLY A 337 -12.84 -12.55 -19.80
CA GLY A 337 -14.06 -13.28 -19.47
C GLY A 337 -14.78 -13.76 -20.73
N SER A 338 -16.04 -14.19 -20.59
CA SER A 338 -16.88 -14.54 -21.73
C SER A 338 -17.34 -13.28 -22.48
N LEU A 339 -17.73 -13.45 -23.74
CA LEU A 339 -18.37 -12.37 -24.50
C LEU A 339 -19.65 -11.90 -23.81
N ARG A 340 -20.46 -12.84 -23.28
CA ARG A 340 -21.66 -12.49 -22.50
C ARG A 340 -21.34 -11.59 -21.31
N PHE A 341 -20.28 -11.89 -20.56
CA PHE A 341 -19.89 -11.08 -19.40
C PHE A 341 -19.56 -9.63 -19.79
N ASN A 342 -18.95 -9.41 -20.96
CA ASN A 342 -18.65 -8.08 -21.45
C ASN A 342 -19.89 -7.31 -21.97
N ILE A 343 -20.94 -8.03 -22.43
CA ILE A 343 -22.17 -7.43 -22.95
C ILE A 343 -23.20 -7.18 -21.84
N ASP A 344 -23.46 -8.19 -21.01
CA ASP A 344 -24.46 -8.18 -19.95
C ASP A 344 -23.87 -8.80 -18.67
N PRO A 345 -23.08 -8.03 -17.91
CA PRO A 345 -22.43 -8.52 -16.69
C PRO A 345 -23.44 -8.88 -15.60
N GLU A 346 -24.61 -8.25 -15.57
CA GLU A 346 -25.68 -8.49 -14.60
C GLU A 346 -26.59 -9.67 -14.96
N ARG A 347 -26.49 -10.18 -16.19
CA ARG A 347 -27.36 -11.23 -16.75
C ARG A 347 -28.83 -10.86 -16.67
N SER A 348 -29.13 -9.62 -17.02
CA SER A 348 -30.48 -9.05 -17.02
C SER A 348 -31.29 -9.45 -18.25
N ASN A 349 -30.63 -9.86 -19.34
CA ASN A 349 -31.26 -10.16 -20.63
C ASN A 349 -31.11 -11.63 -21.03
N SER A 350 -32.05 -12.08 -21.86
CA SER A 350 -32.05 -13.44 -22.44
C SER A 350 -31.00 -13.61 -23.54
N ASP A 351 -30.63 -14.86 -23.81
CA ASP A 351 -29.66 -15.19 -24.86
C ASP A 351 -30.18 -14.79 -26.24
N GLU A 352 -31.49 -14.98 -26.46
CA GLU A 352 -32.17 -14.62 -27.69
C GLU A 352 -32.10 -13.12 -27.96
N GLU A 353 -32.32 -12.27 -26.95
CA GLU A 353 -32.21 -10.81 -27.07
C GLU A 353 -30.78 -10.39 -27.40
N ILE A 354 -29.79 -10.94 -26.71
CA ILE A 354 -28.37 -10.63 -26.96
C ILE A 354 -27.96 -11.06 -28.38
N ILE A 355 -28.37 -12.25 -28.83
CA ILE A 355 -28.09 -12.73 -30.19
C ILE A 355 -28.74 -11.82 -31.23
N SER A 356 -29.99 -11.38 -30.98
CA SER A 356 -30.68 -10.45 -31.89
C SER A 356 -29.95 -9.12 -32.04
N LEU A 357 -29.38 -8.59 -30.94
CA LEU A 357 -28.62 -7.35 -30.94
C LEU A 357 -27.26 -7.49 -31.65
N LEU A 358 -26.62 -8.66 -31.57
CA LEU A 358 -25.36 -8.93 -32.29
C LEU A 358 -25.54 -9.13 -33.80
N HIS A 359 -26.77 -9.39 -34.26
CA HIS A 359 -27.10 -9.53 -35.68
C HIS A 359 -27.56 -8.23 -36.36
N GLN A 360 -27.85 -7.18 -35.58
CA GLN A 360 -28.05 -5.82 -36.09
C GLN A 360 -26.71 -5.15 -36.38
#